data_AF-A0A1Z4RUT3-F1
#
_entry.id   AF-A0A1Z4RUT3-F1
#
_cell.length_a   1.000
_cell.length_b   1.000
_cell.length_c   1.000
_cell.angle_alpha   90.00
_cell.angle_beta   90.00
_cell.angle_gamma   90.00
#
_symmetry.space_group_name_H-M   'P 1'
#
loop_
_entity.id
_entity.type
_entity.pdbx_description
1 polymer ?
#
loop_
_entity_poly.entity_id
_entity_poly.type
_entity_poly.pdbx_seq_one_letter_code
_entity_poly.pdbx_strand_id
1 'polypeptide(L)' 'MKNLNLTDDLHWTPQAIAKFKMIPFFARPQARQKIESIARAAELEEVTIEIIDQARIEFGQ' A
#
# COMPACT_ATOMS: atom_id res chain seq x y z
N MET A 1 -17.64 18.45 2.32
CA MET A 1 -17.35 18.32 0.88
C MET A 1 -16.62 17.00 0.70
N LYS A 2 -17.28 15.97 0.16
CA LYS A 2 -16.64 14.67 -0.11
C LYS A 2 -15.98 14.77 -1.49
N ASN A 3 -14.65 14.83 -1.54
CA ASN A 3 -13.91 14.71 -2.79
C ASN A 3 -14.05 13.25 -3.25
N LEU A 4 -14.95 13.02 -4.19
CA LEU A 4 -15.06 11.75 -4.92
C LEU A 4 -13.90 11.68 -5.90
N ASN A 5 -12.72 11.28 -5.42
CA ASN A 5 -11.69 10.78 -6.32
C ASN A 5 -12.22 9.47 -6.91
N LEU A 6 -12.63 9.54 -8.18
CA LEU A 6 -13.16 8.43 -8.99
C LEU A 6 -12.08 7.40 -9.38
N THR A 7 -10.95 7.45 -8.70
CA THR A 7 -9.90 6.44 -8.71
C THR A 7 -9.75 6.02 -7.25
N ASP A 8 -10.04 4.75 -6.95
CA ASP A 8 -9.92 4.13 -5.62
C ASP A 8 -8.42 3.97 -5.20
N ASP A 9 -7.62 4.96 -5.57
CA ASP A 9 -6.18 5.04 -5.30
C ASP A 9 -6.00 5.63 -3.90
N LEU A 10 -5.53 4.78 -3.00
CA LEU A 10 -5.10 5.20 -1.67
C LEU A 10 -3.98 6.24 -1.77
N HIS A 11 -3.94 7.19 -0.83
CA HIS A 11 -2.80 8.10 -0.73
C HIS A 11 -1.57 7.34 -0.22
N TRP A 12 -0.39 7.56 -0.77
CA TRP A 12 0.84 6.93 -0.26
C TRP A 12 1.75 7.99 0.32
N THR A 13 2.19 7.78 1.57
CA THR A 13 3.20 8.65 2.17
C THR A 13 4.51 8.59 1.37
N PRO A 14 5.31 9.67 1.33
CA PRO A 14 6.61 9.66 0.65
C PRO A 14 7.53 8.53 1.14
N GLN A 15 7.48 8.24 2.44
CA GLN A 15 8.25 7.16 3.07
C GLN A 15 7.76 5.78 2.63
N ALA A 16 6.44 5.58 2.52
CA ALA A 16 5.87 4.35 1.98
C ALA A 16 6.27 4.14 0.51
N ILE A 17 6.19 5.19 -0.32
CA ILE A 17 6.63 5.13 -1.73
C ILE A 17 8.10 4.72 -1.83
N ALA A 18 8.98 5.31 -1.00
CA ALA A 18 10.40 4.98 -0.99
C ALA A 18 10.63 3.50 -0.64
N LYS A 19 9.93 2.98 0.39
CA LYS A 19 10.04 1.59 0.81
C LYS A 19 9.44 0.60 -0.20
N PHE A 20 8.34 0.97 -0.84
CA PHE A 20 7.72 0.20 -1.91
C PHE A 20 8.65 0.06 -3.13
N LYS A 21 9.38 1.13 -3.49
CA LYS A 21 10.35 1.09 -4.59
C LYS A 21 11.52 0.11 -4.34
N MET A 22 11.81 -0.24 -3.09
CA MET A 22 12.80 -1.27 -2.74
C MET A 22 12.33 -2.70 -3.08
N ILE A 23 11.04 -2.90 -3.33
CA ILE A 23 10.51 -4.19 -3.78
C ILE A 23 10.94 -4.43 -5.24
N PRO A 24 11.44 -5.62 -5.60
CA PRO A 24 11.80 -5.95 -6.98
C PRO A 24 10.64 -5.68 -7.94
N PHE A 25 10.93 -5.12 -9.11
CA PHE A 25 9.88 -4.58 -10.00
C PHE A 25 8.80 -5.62 -10.38
N PHE A 26 9.20 -6.88 -10.56
CA PHE A 26 8.29 -7.97 -10.91
C PHE A 26 7.32 -8.35 -9.78
N ALA A 27 7.71 -8.10 -8.52
CA ALA A 27 6.87 -8.36 -7.34
C ALA A 27 5.98 -7.17 -6.97
N ARG A 28 6.27 -5.97 -7.51
CA ARG A 28 5.52 -4.73 -7.18
C ARG A 28 4.01 -4.82 -7.45
N PRO A 29 3.50 -5.40 -8.56
CA PRO A 29 2.06 -5.50 -8.77
C PRO A 29 1.35 -6.34 -7.69
N GLN A 30 1.96 -7.44 -7.27
CA GLN A 30 1.41 -8.30 -6.21
C GLN A 30 1.52 -7.62 -4.85
N ALA A 31 2.68 -7.02 -4.54
CA ALA A 31 2.89 -6.28 -3.32
C ALA A 31 1.91 -5.11 -3.17
N ARG A 32 1.69 -4.34 -4.25
CA ARG A 32 0.75 -3.20 -4.24
C ARG A 32 -0.67 -3.65 -3.91
N GLN A 33 -1.18 -4.67 -4.60
CA GLN A 33 -2.53 -5.20 -4.35
C GLN A 33 -2.72 -5.61 -2.88
N LYS A 34 -1.75 -6.28 -2.28
CA LYS A 34 -1.81 -6.70 -0.88
C LYS A 34 -1.76 -5.50 0.07
N ILE A 35 -0.85 -4.56 -0.15
CA ILE A 35 -0.71 -3.35 0.67
C ILE A 35 -2.02 -2.56 0.65
N GLU A 36 -2.60 -2.35 -0.53
CA GLU A 36 -3.90 -1.66 -0.66
C GLU A 36 -5.02 -2.46 0.00
N SER A 37 -5.02 -3.79 -0.09
CA SER A 37 -6.00 -4.63 0.60
C SER A 37 -5.91 -4.50 2.12
N ILE A 38 -4.70 -4.43 2.69
CA ILE A 38 -4.50 -4.26 4.14
C ILE A 38 -4.99 -2.87 4.56
N ALA A 39 -4.64 -1.83 3.81
CA ALA A 39 -5.09 -0.46 4.10
C ALA A 39 -6.62 -0.34 4.05
N ARG A 40 -7.27 -0.88 3.01
CA ARG A 40 -8.74 -0.90 2.88
C ARG A 40 -9.40 -1.71 4.00
N ALA A 41 -8.82 -2.86 4.38
CA ALA A 41 -9.34 -3.68 5.49
C ALA A 41 -9.22 -2.98 6.85
N ALA A 42 -8.23 -2.11 7.00
CA ALA A 42 -8.05 -1.24 8.16
C ALA A 42 -8.84 0.08 8.05
N GLU A 43 -9.66 0.26 7.01
CA GLU A 43 -10.42 1.49 6.72
C GLU A 43 -9.54 2.75 6.65
N LEU A 44 -8.28 2.57 6.22
CA LEU A 44 -7.31 3.65 6.07
C LEU A 44 -7.37 4.21 4.65
N GLU A 45 -7.34 5.54 4.55
CA GLU A 45 -7.27 6.26 3.26
C GLU A 45 -5.82 6.52 2.82
N GLU A 46 -4.84 6.17 3.67
CA GLU A 46 -3.42 6.39 3.48
C GLU A 46 -2.59 5.12 3.71
N VAL A 47 -1.63 4.87 2.82
CA VAL A 47 -0.60 3.85 2.92
C VAL A 47 0.64 4.42 3.61
N THR A 48 0.87 3.95 4.83
CA THR A 48 2.04 4.25 5.64
C THR A 48 3.12 3.15 5.48
N ILE A 49 4.27 3.41 6.09
CA ILE A 49 5.40 2.48 6.13
C ILE A 49 5.01 1.17 6.84
N GLU A 50 4.15 1.26 7.85
CA GLU A 50 3.69 0.14 8.66
C GLU A 50 2.86 -0.85 7.83
N ILE A 51 2.01 -0.36 6.94
CA ILE A 51 1.22 -1.21 6.03
C ILE A 51 2.14 -1.99 5.08
N ILE A 52 3.23 -1.37 4.62
CA ILE A 52 4.23 -2.04 3.78
C ILE A 52 4.96 -3.13 4.57
N ASP A 53 5.33 -2.87 5.81
CA ASP A 53 5.94 -3.90 6.67
C ASP A 53 4.97 -5.05 6.95
N GLN A 54 3.71 -4.75 7.24
CA GLN A 54 2.67 -5.75 7.44
C GLN A 54 2.52 -6.64 6.20
N ALA A 55 2.45 -6.04 5.01
CA ALA A 55 2.38 -6.79 3.75
C ALA A 55 3.61 -7.71 3.55
N ARG A 56 4.80 -7.26 3.95
CA ARG A 56 6.03 -8.09 3.85
C ARG A 56 5.99 -9.31 4.75
N ILE A 57 5.47 -9.17 5.98
CA ILE A 57 5.31 -10.29 6.91
C ILE A 57 4.38 -11.35 6.30
N GLU A 58 3.28 -10.93 5.67
CA GLU A 58 2.33 -11.84 5.03
C GLU A 58 2.80 -12.46 3.71
N PHE A 59 3.81 -11.86 3.04
CA PHE A 59 4.41 -12.39 1.80
C PHE A 59 5.62 -13.32 2.04
N GLY A 60 6.25 -13.23 3.21
CA GLY A 60 7.47 -13.97 3.56
C GLY A 60 7.24 -15.31 4.27
N GLN A 61 6.00 -15.79 4.26
CA GLN A 61 5.59 -17.15 4.68
C GLN A 61 5.22 -17.97 3.44
#